data_AF-A0A375IR87-F1
#
_entry.id   AF-A0A375IR87-F1
#
_cell.length_a   1.000
_cell.length_b   1.000
_cell.length_c   1.000
_cell.angle_alpha   90.00
_cell.angle_beta   90.00
_cell.angle_gamma   90.00
#
_symmetry.space_group_name_H-M   'P 1'
#
loop_
_entity.id
_entity.type
_entity.pdbx_description
1 polymer ?
#
loop_
_entity_poly.entity_id
_entity_poly.type
_entity_poly.pdbx_seq_one_letter_code
_entity_poly.pdbx_strand_id
1 'polypeptide(L)'
;MNTKEKLMSNETAHDLLSRSLPPGVESVAREDGAMIVRFGDGTEATVMRSFLAWTGDASFELWLPRDERTGMAEMMPKLSRHEVLDCLSQIAAEVARRQS
;
A
#
# COMPACT_ATOMS: atom_id res chain seq x y z
N MET A 1 -25.62 -6.47 -0.84
CA MET A 1 -24.46 -5.80 -0.20
C MET A 1 -24.72 -4.32 -0.18
N ASN A 2 -24.87 -3.72 1.00
CA ASN A 2 -25.28 -2.33 1.17
C ASN A 2 -24.04 -1.44 1.36
N THR A 3 -24.07 -0.18 0.92
CA THR A 3 -22.91 0.74 0.85
C THR A 3 -22.19 0.91 2.20
N LYS A 4 -22.90 0.71 3.32
CA LYS A 4 -22.34 0.72 4.68
C LYS A 4 -21.36 -0.43 4.98
N GLU A 5 -21.57 -1.63 4.42
CA GLU A 5 -20.65 -2.77 4.59
C GLU A 5 -19.34 -2.56 3.79
N LYS A 6 -19.44 -1.84 2.67
CA LYS A 6 -18.29 -1.44 1.85
C LYS A 6 -17.41 -0.41 2.57
N LEU A 7 -18.03 0.53 3.29
CA LEU A 7 -17.33 1.52 4.12
C LEU A 7 -16.65 0.89 5.35
N MET A 8 -17.32 -0.03 6.07
CA MET A 8 -16.72 -0.70 7.24
C MET A 8 -15.53 -1.63 6.89
N SER A 9 -15.42 -2.09 5.64
CA SER A 9 -14.26 -2.88 5.16
C SER A 9 -13.07 -2.06 4.67
N ASN A 10 -13.26 -0.77 4.40
CA ASN A 10 -12.21 0.14 3.89
C ASN A 10 -11.46 0.85 5.01
N GLU A 11 -12.15 1.24 6.08
CA GLU A 11 -11.53 1.78 7.30
C GLU A 11 -10.51 0.78 7.88
N THR A 12 -10.73 -0.53 7.65
CA THR A 12 -9.83 -1.60 8.10
C THR A 12 -8.48 -1.62 7.37
N ALA A 13 -8.42 -1.32 6.07
CA ALA A 13 -7.18 -1.47 5.30
C ALA A 13 -6.10 -0.46 5.74
N HIS A 14 -6.51 0.80 5.84
CA HIS A 14 -5.67 1.89 6.32
C HIS A 14 -5.26 1.68 7.77
N ASP A 15 -6.19 1.33 8.66
CA ASP A 15 -5.87 1.09 10.07
C ASP A 15 -4.96 -0.12 10.30
N LEU A 16 -5.10 -1.18 9.48
CA LEU A 16 -4.25 -2.36 9.55
C LEU A 16 -2.81 -2.06 9.11
N LEU A 17 -2.61 -1.17 8.13
CA LEU A 17 -1.29 -0.89 7.57
C LEU A 17 -0.59 0.30 8.23
N SER A 18 -1.30 1.41 8.48
CA SER A 18 -0.76 2.68 8.99
C SER A 18 0.05 2.51 10.28
N ARG A 19 -0.38 1.64 11.20
CA ARG A 19 0.33 1.37 12.47
C ARG A 19 1.62 0.58 12.31
N SER A 20 1.85 -0.01 11.15
CA SER A 20 2.99 -0.87 10.86
C SER A 20 3.86 -0.33 9.73
N LEU A 21 3.59 0.89 9.26
CA LEU A 21 4.42 1.51 8.24
C LEU A 21 5.83 1.80 8.77
N PRO A 22 6.85 1.66 7.92
CA PRO A 22 8.22 1.99 8.30
C PRO A 22 8.39 3.49 8.59
N PRO A 23 9.42 3.89 9.36
CA PRO A 23 9.70 5.30 9.65
C PRO A 23 9.96 6.12 8.37
N GLY A 24 9.54 7.39 8.36
CA GLY A 24 9.72 8.28 7.21
C GLY A 24 8.78 8.00 6.04
N VAL A 25 7.76 7.16 6.26
CA VAL A 25 6.69 6.88 5.31
C VAL A 25 5.38 7.43 5.85
N GLU A 26 4.68 8.15 4.98
CA GLU A 26 3.34 8.69 5.25
C GLU A 26 2.31 7.92 4.45
N SER A 27 1.07 7.85 4.95
CA SER A 27 -0.03 7.25 4.19
C SER A 27 -1.31 8.07 4.25
N VAL A 28 -2.07 8.04 3.17
CA VAL A 28 -3.37 8.70 3.05
C VAL A 28 -4.39 7.71 2.48
N ALA A 29 -5.47 7.46 3.22
CA ALA A 29 -6.62 6.72 2.71
C ALA A 29 -7.38 7.53 1.66
N ARG A 30 -7.83 6.86 0.60
CA ARG A 30 -8.70 7.42 -0.44
C ARG A 30 -10.13 6.90 -0.30
N GLU A 31 -11.08 7.66 -0.82
CA GLU A 31 -12.50 7.31 -0.80
C GLU A 31 -12.83 6.02 -1.57
N ASP A 32 -11.99 5.66 -2.55
CA ASP A 32 -12.10 4.43 -3.33
C ASP A 32 -11.64 3.17 -2.56
N GLY A 33 -11.04 3.33 -1.37
CA GLY A 33 -10.48 2.25 -0.56
C GLY A 33 -9.01 1.95 -0.81
N ALA A 34 -8.35 2.71 -1.69
CA ALA A 34 -6.92 2.67 -1.83
C ALA A 34 -6.24 3.45 -0.69
N MET A 35 -4.99 3.10 -0.41
CA MET A 35 -4.09 3.83 0.46
C MET A 35 -2.90 4.29 -0.38
N ILE A 36 -2.66 5.60 -0.44
CA ILE A 36 -1.45 6.16 -1.02
C ILE A 36 -0.38 6.17 0.05
N VAL A 37 0.81 5.69 -0.29
CA VAL A 37 1.98 5.66 0.57
C VAL A 37 3.02 6.60 -0.02
N ARG A 38 3.50 7.58 0.73
CA ARG A 38 4.48 8.58 0.30
C ARG A 38 5.79 8.41 1.07
N PHE A 39 6.89 8.40 0.34
CA PHE A 39 8.24 8.30 0.88
C PHE A 39 8.92 9.67 0.97
N GLY A 40 10.03 9.75 1.72
CA GLY A 40 10.71 11.01 2.03
C GLY A 40 11.31 11.76 0.82
N ASP A 41 11.41 11.14 -0.35
CA ASP A 41 11.83 11.79 -1.61
C ASP A 41 10.65 12.26 -2.49
N GLY A 42 9.41 12.08 -2.02
CA GLY A 42 8.19 12.37 -2.77
C GLY A 42 7.71 11.21 -3.64
N THR A 43 8.43 10.08 -3.65
CA THR A 43 7.98 8.84 -4.31
C THR A 43 6.65 8.38 -3.71
N GLU A 44 5.74 7.86 -4.54
CA GLU A 44 4.43 7.37 -4.10
C GLU A 44 4.17 5.93 -4.56
N ALA A 45 3.61 5.10 -3.68
CA ALA A 45 3.07 3.78 -3.98
C ALA A 45 1.57 3.73 -3.62
N THR A 46 0.81 2.86 -4.29
CA THR A 46 -0.62 2.68 -4.00
C THR A 46 -0.88 1.27 -3.50
N VAL A 47 -1.53 1.14 -2.36
CA VAL A 47 -1.97 -0.15 -1.81
C VAL A 47 -3.48 -0.24 -1.92
N MET A 48 -3.98 -1.28 -2.56
CA MET A 48 -5.42 -1.59 -2.62
C MET A 48 -5.69 -2.88 -1.86
N ARG A 49 -6.68 -2.88 -0.97
CA ARG A 49 -7.11 -4.11 -0.31
C ARG A 49 -8.00 -4.91 -1.25
N SER A 50 -7.64 -6.17 -1.46
CA SER A 50 -8.37 -7.14 -2.28
C SER A 50 -8.88 -8.24 -1.36
N PHE A 51 -10.18 -8.22 -1.02
CA PHE A 51 -10.76 -9.29 -0.21
C PHE A 51 -11.08 -10.49 -1.12
N LEU A 52 -10.34 -11.58 -0.96
CA LEU A 52 -10.69 -12.84 -1.59
C LEU A 52 -11.84 -13.45 -0.77
N ALA A 53 -13.08 -13.16 -1.19
CA ALA A 53 -14.32 -13.52 -0.49
C ALA A 53 -14.45 -15.02 -0.12
N TRP A 54 -13.70 -15.89 -0.81
CA TRP A 54 -13.69 -17.33 -0.64
C TRP A 54 -12.67 -17.86 0.39
N THR A 55 -11.58 -17.14 0.68
CA THR A 55 -10.52 -17.61 1.60
C THR A 55 -10.58 -16.95 2.96
N GLY A 56 -11.30 -15.83 3.11
CA GLY A 56 -11.32 -15.06 4.36
C GLY A 56 -10.02 -14.28 4.63
N ASP A 57 -8.97 -14.53 3.85
CA ASP A 57 -7.70 -13.83 3.94
C ASP A 57 -7.73 -12.52 3.16
N ALA A 58 -7.32 -11.44 3.83
CA ALA A 58 -7.11 -10.16 3.18
C ALA A 58 -5.81 -10.23 2.36
N SER A 59 -5.96 -10.19 1.03
CA SER A 59 -4.84 -9.93 0.12
C SER A 59 -4.77 -8.46 -0.24
N PHE A 60 -3.62 -8.02 -0.71
CA PHE A 60 -3.34 -6.64 -1.07
C PHE A 60 -2.73 -6.59 -2.47
N GLU A 61 -3.14 -5.60 -3.23
CA GLU A 61 -2.54 -5.25 -4.52
C GLU A 61 -1.67 -4.03 -4.26
N LEU A 62 -0.36 -4.19 -4.45
CA LEU A 62 0.62 -3.12 -4.29
C LEU A 62 1.06 -2.64 -5.67
N TRP A 63 0.84 -1.37 -5.93
CA TRP A 63 1.28 -0.67 -7.12
C TRP A 63 2.53 0.12 -6.73
N LEU A 64 3.66 -0.30 -7.27
CA LEU A 64 4.94 0.34 -7.03
C LEU A 64 5.02 1.69 -7.74
N PRO A 65 5.90 2.57 -7.26
CA PRO A 65 6.09 3.87 -7.88
C PRO A 65 6.41 3.71 -9.36
N ARG A 66 5.95 4.70 -10.14
CA ARG A 66 6.25 4.76 -11.57
C ARG A 66 7.76 4.84 -11.75
N ASP A 67 8.35 3.81 -12.33
CA ASP A 67 9.76 3.85 -12.69
C ASP A 67 9.94 4.88 -13.81
N GLU A 68 10.73 5.93 -13.56
CA GLU A 68 10.98 7.01 -14.50
C GLU A 68 11.64 6.53 -15.81
N ARG A 69 12.36 5.40 -15.78
CA ARG A 69 12.98 4.81 -16.99
C ARG A 69 11.96 4.07 -17.87
N THR A 70 10.99 3.40 -17.27
CA THR A 70 10.02 2.57 -18.00
C THR A 70 8.66 3.24 -18.16
N GLY A 71 8.40 4.29 -17.39
CA GLY A 71 7.15 5.03 -17.38
C GLY A 71 5.96 4.20 -16.88
N MET A 72 6.17 3.07 -16.21
CA MET A 72 5.13 2.15 -15.75
C MET A 72 5.19 2.01 -14.23
N ALA A 73 4.02 2.01 -13.58
CA ALA A 73 3.88 1.54 -12.20
C ALA A 73 3.81 0.00 -12.25
N GLU A 74 4.72 -0.69 -11.57
CA GLU A 74 4.70 -2.15 -11.52
C GLU A 74 3.65 -2.60 -10.50
N MET A 75 2.63 -3.33 -10.98
CA MET A 75 1.65 -3.96 -10.10
C MET A 75 2.21 -5.29 -9.62
N MET A 76 2.38 -5.42 -8.31
CA MET A 76 2.78 -6.67 -7.69
C MET A 76 1.60 -7.66 -7.65
N PRO A 77 1.85 -8.98 -7.73
CA PRO A 77 0.82 -9.99 -7.52
C PRO A 77 0.17 -9.83 -6.14
N LYS A 78 -1.00 -10.46 -5.91
CA LYS A 78 -1.72 -10.38 -4.63
C LYS A 78 -0.80 -10.77 -3.46
N LEU A 79 -0.43 -9.79 -2.64
CA LEU A 79 0.47 -9.90 -1.51
C LEU A 79 -0.32 -10.11 -0.22
N SER A 80 0.27 -10.82 0.74
CA SER A 80 -0.15 -10.76 2.14
C SER A 80 0.23 -9.41 2.77
N ARG A 81 -0.33 -9.11 3.95
CA ARG A 81 0.02 -7.91 4.72
C ARG A 81 1.54 -7.83 4.99
N HIS A 82 2.16 -8.95 5.34
CA HIS A 82 3.58 -8.98 5.69
C HIS A 82 4.45 -8.64 4.48
N GLU A 83 4.15 -9.22 3.32
CA GLU A 83 4.86 -8.96 2.07
C GLU A 83 4.73 -7.50 1.62
N VAL A 84 3.55 -6.88 1.79
CA VAL A 84 3.38 -5.44 1.52
C VAL A 84 4.30 -4.62 2.42
N LEU A 85 4.31 -4.88 3.73
CA LEU A 85 5.12 -4.12 4.69
C LEU A 85 6.62 -4.30 4.45
N ASP A 86 7.06 -5.50 4.09
CA ASP A 86 8.44 -5.80 3.74
C ASP A 86 8.85 -5.03 2.49
N CYS A 87 8.01 -5.01 1.46
CA CYS A 87 8.26 -4.25 0.23
C CYS A 87 8.36 -2.74 0.50
N LEU A 88 7.39 -2.18 1.24
CA LEU A 88 7.42 -0.76 1.61
C LEU A 88 8.67 -0.41 2.45
N SER A 89 9.10 -1.31 3.32
CA SER A 89 10.32 -1.12 4.13
C SER A 89 11.60 -1.12 3.28
N GLN A 90 11.69 -1.99 2.28
CA GLN A 90 12.81 -2.01 1.34
C GLN A 90 12.89 -0.71 0.52
N ILE A 91 11.74 -0.21 0.05
CA ILE A 91 11.67 1.07 -0.69
C ILE A 91 12.07 2.22 0.23
N ALA A 92 11.55 2.29 1.45
CA ALA A 92 11.91 3.33 2.41
C ALA A 92 13.42 3.33 2.73
N ALA A 93 14.01 2.14 2.90
CA ALA A 93 15.45 2.01 3.14
C ALA A 93 16.30 2.42 1.93
N GLU A 94 15.83 2.12 0.72
CA GLU A 94 16.45 2.57 -0.53
C GLU A 94 16.41 4.10 -0.67
N VAL A 95 15.24 4.70 -0.44
CA VAL A 95 15.05 6.16 -0.49
C VAL A 95 15.95 6.86 0.53
N ALA A 96 15.97 6.37 1.78
CA ALA A 96 16.82 6.92 2.82
C ALA A 96 18.32 6.88 2.45
N ARG A 97 18.76 5.80 1.78
CA ARG A 97 20.16 5.66 1.32
C ARG A 97 20.53 6.60 0.18
N ARG A 98 19.57 7.01 -0.65
CA ARG A 98 19.81 7.98 -1.74
C ARG A 98 19.92 9.42 -1.22
N GLN A 99 19.37 9.68 -0.04
CA GLN A 99 19.36 11.00 0.60
C GLN A 99 20.55 11.24 1.55
N SER A 100 21.30 10.19 1.89
CA SER A 100 22.52 10.23 2.72
C SER A 100 23.78 10.46 1.89
#